data_AF-A0A4Q7YEJ9-F1
#
_entry.id   AF-A0A4Q7YEJ9-F1
#
_cell.length_a   1.000
_cell.length_b   1.000
_cell.length_c   1.000
_cell.angle_alpha   90.00
_cell.angle_beta   90.00
_cell.angle_gamma   90.00
#
_symmetry.space_group_name_H-M   'P 1'
#
loop_
_entity.id
_entity.type
_entity.pdbx_description
1 polymer ?
#
loop_
_entity_poly.entity_id
_entity_poly.type
_entity_poly.pdbx_seq_one_letter_code
_entity_poly.pdbx_strand_id
1 'polypeptide(L)'
;MSNRSRLHELIDSLPEAALAVAQGALENFQTWPPKPPAQLAAIEKANMDRMRRSMQPGTLGTGGGGGGHFMGPGGRIEYGHHSHSHWEDDAVVVTTHRYHAGHELVIEERMRLVDGGGGLTYSHCVTGPDATNDNRQITFDVSG
;
A
#
# COMPACT_ATOMS: atom_id res chain seq x y z
N MET A 1 -18.10 -24.43 -11.06
CA MET A 1 -18.61 -23.79 -9.83
C MET A 1 -17.78 -24.27 -8.66
N SER A 2 -17.26 -23.36 -7.83
CA SER A 2 -16.60 -23.75 -6.58
C SER A 2 -17.64 -24.31 -5.61
N ASN A 3 -17.33 -25.41 -4.93
CA ASN A 3 -18.17 -26.00 -3.88
C ASN A 3 -17.29 -26.47 -2.72
N ARG A 4 -17.88 -26.76 -1.56
CA ARG A 4 -17.14 -27.12 -0.33
C ARG A 4 -16.25 -28.35 -0.53
N SER A 5 -16.75 -29.38 -1.20
CA SER A 5 -16.00 -30.61 -1.44
C SER A 5 -14.72 -30.36 -2.25
N ARG A 6 -14.82 -29.56 -3.32
CA ARG A 6 -13.66 -29.21 -4.16
C ARG A 6 -12.63 -28.36 -3.41
N LEU A 7 -13.08 -27.53 -2.46
CA LEU A 7 -12.19 -26.74 -1.61
C LEU A 7 -11.42 -27.63 -0.62
N HIS A 8 -12.11 -28.60 0.00
CA HIS A 8 -11.45 -29.58 0.88
C HIS A 8 -10.38 -30.39 0.13
N GLU A 9 -10.71 -30.93 -1.05
CA GLU A 9 -9.73 -31.66 -1.88
C GLU A 9 -8.48 -30.82 -2.19
N LEU A 10 -8.67 -29.52 -2.43
CA LEU A 10 -7.55 -28.62 -2.71
C LEU A 10 -6.69 -28.42 -1.46
N ILE A 11 -7.31 -28.17 -0.31
CA ILE A 11 -6.61 -28.04 0.98
C ILE A 11 -5.83 -29.32 1.30
N ASP A 12 -6.45 -30.49 1.14
CA ASP A 12 -5.82 -31.80 1.42
C ASP A 12 -4.62 -32.09 0.48
N SER A 13 -4.58 -31.47 -0.69
CA SER A 13 -3.49 -31.62 -1.66
C SER A 13 -2.33 -30.63 -1.48
N LEU A 14 -2.48 -29.63 -0.60
CA LEU A 14 -1.46 -28.61 -0.40
C LEU A 14 -0.25 -29.16 0.38
N PRO A 15 0.97 -28.73 0.05
CA PRO A 15 2.13 -28.93 0.93
C PRO A 15 1.91 -28.28 2.30
N GLU A 16 2.47 -28.87 3.36
CA GLU A 16 2.34 -28.35 4.74
C GLU A 16 2.72 -26.86 4.86
N ALA A 17 3.76 -26.44 4.14
CA ALA A 17 4.19 -25.03 4.10
C ALA A 17 3.13 -24.08 3.51
N ALA A 18 2.29 -24.56 2.59
CA ALA A 18 1.21 -23.79 1.99
C ALA A 18 -0.06 -23.80 2.86
N LEU A 19 -0.26 -24.82 3.72
CA LEU A 19 -1.38 -24.88 4.65
C LEU A 19 -1.36 -23.72 5.65
N ALA A 20 -0.18 -23.35 6.16
CA ALA A 20 -0.05 -22.21 7.07
C ALA A 20 -0.50 -20.88 6.44
N VAL A 21 -0.17 -20.66 5.17
CA VAL A 21 -0.59 -19.46 4.41
C VAL A 21 -2.09 -19.50 4.12
N ALA A 22 -2.60 -20.67 3.70
CA ALA A 22 -4.02 -20.86 3.42
C ALA A 22 -4.88 -20.68 4.68
N GLN A 23 -4.43 -21.17 5.83
CA GLN A 23 -5.11 -21.01 7.12
C GLN A 23 -5.31 -19.53 7.44
N GLY A 24 -4.26 -18.71 7.38
CA GLY A 24 -4.37 -17.28 7.68
C GLY A 24 -5.33 -16.54 6.73
N ALA A 25 -5.33 -16.90 5.44
CA ALA A 25 -6.28 -16.34 4.48
C ALA A 25 -7.73 -16.77 4.79
N LEU A 26 -7.97 -18.06 5.06
CA LEU A 26 -9.29 -18.61 5.35
C LEU A 26 -9.86 -18.10 6.67
N GLU A 27 -9.02 -17.91 7.70
CA GLU A 27 -9.38 -17.26 8.96
C GLU A 27 -9.88 -15.83 8.74
N ASN A 28 -9.19 -15.06 7.90
CA ASN A 28 -9.62 -13.70 7.54
C ASN A 28 -10.98 -13.68 6.82
N PHE A 29 -11.32 -14.73 6.07
CA PHE A 29 -12.62 -14.84 5.39
C PHE A 29 -13.76 -15.38 6.28
N GLN A 30 -13.50 -15.79 7.53
CA GLN A 30 -14.56 -16.22 8.45
C GLN A 30 -15.52 -15.09 8.85
N THR A 31 -15.12 -13.83 8.69
CA THR A 31 -15.97 -12.66 8.92
C THR A 31 -16.10 -11.86 7.63
N TRP A 32 -17.33 -11.54 7.22
CA TRP A 32 -17.59 -10.70 6.05
C TRP A 32 -18.28 -9.38 6.44
N PRO A 33 -17.78 -8.21 5.99
CA PRO A 33 -16.55 -8.03 5.24
C PRO A 33 -15.30 -8.36 6.09
N PRO A 34 -14.17 -8.77 5.46
CA PRO A 34 -12.93 -9.01 6.17
C PRO A 34 -12.53 -7.76 6.95
N LYS A 35 -12.13 -7.93 8.21
CA LYS A 35 -11.63 -6.82 9.01
C LYS A 35 -10.18 -6.52 8.59
N PRO A 36 -9.83 -5.26 8.26
CA PRO A 36 -8.45 -4.92 7.97
C PRO A 36 -7.59 -5.16 9.22
N PRO A 37 -6.37 -5.69 9.07
CA PRO A 37 -5.37 -5.72 10.12
C PRO A 37 -5.21 -4.35 10.79
N ALA A 38 -4.98 -4.34 12.12
CA ALA A 38 -4.88 -3.10 12.90
C ALA A 38 -3.84 -2.12 12.35
N GLN A 39 -2.72 -2.63 11.83
CA GLN A 39 -1.69 -1.83 11.16
C GLN A 39 -2.24 -1.07 9.96
N LEU A 40 -3.03 -1.72 9.10
CA LEU A 40 -3.62 -1.07 7.92
C LEU A 40 -4.71 -0.08 8.30
N ALA A 41 -5.52 -0.39 9.31
CA ALA A 41 -6.53 0.54 9.82
C ALA A 41 -5.89 1.84 10.33
N ALA A 42 -4.72 1.76 10.98
CA ALA A 42 -3.97 2.92 11.42
C ALA A 42 -3.41 3.73 10.24
N ILE A 43 -2.85 3.06 9.22
CA ILE A 43 -2.34 3.69 7.98
C ILE A 43 -3.49 4.39 7.24
N GLU A 44 -4.60 3.71 7.02
CA GLU A 44 -5.77 4.24 6.33
C GLU A 44 -6.34 5.48 7.06
N LYS A 45 -6.43 5.43 8.39
CA LYS A 45 -6.85 6.58 9.20
C LYS A 45 -5.90 7.76 9.04
N ALA A 46 -4.59 7.54 9.16
CA ALA A 46 -3.59 8.59 9.00
C ALA A 46 -3.66 9.22 7.60
N ASN A 47 -3.88 8.39 6.58
CA ASN A 47 -3.98 8.84 5.19
C ASN A 47 -5.27 9.62 4.93
N MET A 48 -6.41 9.17 5.46
CA MET A 48 -7.65 9.95 5.41
C MET A 48 -7.49 11.32 6.07
N ASP A 49 -6.80 11.39 7.21
CA ASP A 49 -6.57 12.65 7.91
C ASP A 49 -5.65 13.59 7.12
N ARG A 50 -4.63 13.06 6.41
CA ARG A 50 -3.80 13.83 5.47
C ARG A 50 -4.62 14.31 4.28
N MET A 51 -5.37 13.41 3.64
CA MET A 51 -6.21 13.72 2.49
C MET A 51 -7.23 14.82 2.81
N ARG A 52 -7.89 14.75 3.97
CA ARG A 52 -8.83 15.77 4.44
C ARG A 52 -8.17 17.13 4.61
N ARG A 53 -6.92 17.17 5.11
CA ARG A 53 -6.15 18.40 5.25
C ARG A 53 -5.71 18.97 3.89
N SER A 54 -5.48 18.11 2.90
CA SER A 54 -5.05 18.51 1.56
C SER A 54 -6.18 18.84 0.59
N MET A 55 -7.44 18.55 0.92
CA MET A 55 -8.58 18.88 0.05
C MET A 55 -8.73 20.40 -0.07
N GLN A 56 -8.24 20.96 -1.17
CA GLN A 56 -8.50 22.36 -1.52
C GLN A 56 -9.80 22.50 -2.32
N PRO A 57 -10.61 23.55 -2.08
CA PRO A 57 -11.79 23.83 -2.90
C PRO A 57 -11.41 23.91 -4.39
N GLY A 58 -12.00 23.07 -5.24
CA GLY A 58 -11.75 23.04 -6.68
C GLY A 58 -10.73 22.01 -7.17
N THR A 59 -9.99 21.35 -6.25
CA THR A 59 -9.23 20.14 -6.62
C THR A 59 -10.19 18.95 -6.69
N LEU A 60 -10.40 18.41 -7.90
CA LEU A 60 -11.15 17.16 -8.08
C LEU A 60 -10.47 16.06 -7.26
N GLY A 61 -11.27 15.27 -6.53
CA GLY A 61 -10.84 14.20 -5.63
C GLY A 61 -9.93 13.16 -6.28
N THR A 62 -8.65 13.49 -6.37
CA THR A 62 -7.58 12.72 -7.03
C THR A 62 -6.73 11.94 -6.04
N GLY A 63 -7.08 12.01 -4.74
CA GLY A 63 -6.53 11.14 -3.71
C GLY A 63 -7.24 9.79 -3.72
N GLY A 64 -6.47 8.71 -3.80
CA GLY A 64 -6.98 7.35 -3.84
C GLY A 64 -6.02 6.41 -3.12
N GLY A 65 -6.58 5.38 -2.49
CA GLY A 65 -5.82 4.36 -1.78
C GLY A 65 -6.19 2.97 -2.26
N GLY A 66 -5.22 2.07 -2.27
CA GLY A 66 -5.43 0.69 -2.70
C GLY A 66 -4.29 -0.20 -2.28
N GLY A 67 -4.55 -1.50 -2.23
CA GLY A 67 -3.53 -2.46 -1.85
C GLY A 67 -4.07 -3.86 -1.64
N GLY A 68 -3.16 -4.77 -1.33
CA GLY A 68 -3.45 -6.15 -1.01
C GLY A 68 -2.35 -6.71 -0.11
N HIS A 69 -2.73 -7.65 0.75
CA HIS A 69 -1.81 -8.28 1.68
C HIS A 69 -2.11 -9.77 1.86
N PHE A 70 -1.09 -10.48 2.29
CA PHE A 70 -1.14 -11.85 2.78
C PHE A 70 -0.72 -11.86 4.24
N MET A 71 -1.50 -12.56 5.05
CA MET A 71 -1.23 -12.70 6.48
C MET A 71 -0.23 -13.84 6.70
N GLY A 72 0.72 -13.60 7.61
CA GLY A 72 1.61 -14.63 8.15
C GLY A 72 1.13 -15.14 9.51
N PRO A 73 1.89 -16.07 10.11
CA PRO A 73 1.60 -16.57 11.45
C PRO A 73 1.49 -15.44 12.48
N GLY A 74 0.50 -15.56 13.38
CA GLY A 74 0.27 -14.58 14.43
C GLY A 74 -0.45 -13.31 13.98
N GLY A 75 -1.05 -13.29 12.78
CA GLY A 75 -1.87 -12.18 12.32
C GLY A 75 -1.08 -10.93 11.92
N ARG A 76 0.20 -11.07 11.57
CA ARG A 76 0.99 -10.00 10.95
C ARG A 76 0.83 -10.02 9.43
N ILE A 77 1.04 -8.88 8.78
CA ILE A 77 1.18 -8.83 7.33
C ILE A 77 2.56 -9.40 6.96
N GLU A 78 2.58 -10.46 6.16
CA GLU A 78 3.82 -11.09 5.73
C GLU A 78 4.29 -10.52 4.38
N TYR A 79 3.37 -10.39 3.43
CA TYR A 79 3.63 -9.87 2.10
C TYR A 79 2.51 -8.95 1.67
N GLY A 80 2.81 -7.90 0.91
CA GLY A 80 1.77 -7.04 0.36
C GLY A 80 2.24 -5.62 0.11
N HIS A 81 1.30 -4.78 -0.28
CA HIS A 81 1.51 -3.35 -0.32
C HIS A 81 0.20 -2.59 -0.20
N HIS A 82 0.28 -1.36 0.32
CA HIS A 82 -0.80 -0.41 0.40
C HIS A 82 -0.27 0.97 0.03
N SER A 83 -0.81 1.55 -1.03
CA SER A 83 -0.43 2.87 -1.55
C SER A 83 -1.56 3.85 -1.40
N HIS A 84 -1.23 5.10 -1.12
CA HIS A 84 -2.19 6.19 -1.01
C HIS A 84 -1.60 7.43 -1.65
N SER A 85 -2.43 8.20 -2.35
CA SER A 85 -2.05 9.48 -2.90
C SER A 85 -2.83 10.63 -2.26
N HIS A 86 -2.18 11.77 -2.13
CA HIS A 86 -2.80 13.05 -1.81
C HIS A 86 -2.02 14.18 -2.47
N TRP A 87 -2.59 15.37 -2.44
CA TRP A 87 -1.89 16.58 -2.88
C TRP A 87 -1.18 17.24 -1.70
N GLU A 88 0.00 17.78 -1.92
CA GLU A 88 0.64 18.73 -1.02
C GLU A 88 1.13 19.91 -1.85
N ASP A 89 0.52 21.07 -1.64
CA ASP A 89 0.74 22.28 -2.44
C ASP A 89 0.53 22.00 -3.94
N ASP A 90 1.59 22.09 -4.75
CA ASP A 90 1.61 21.87 -6.18
C ASP A 90 2.13 20.47 -6.59
N ALA A 91 2.28 19.57 -5.63
CA ALA A 91 2.81 18.23 -5.86
C ALA A 91 1.80 17.13 -5.51
N VAL A 92 1.81 16.07 -6.31
CA VAL A 92 1.19 14.80 -5.93
C VAL A 92 2.18 14.03 -5.08
N VAL A 93 1.75 13.61 -3.89
CA VAL A 93 2.51 12.72 -3.01
C VAL A 93 1.85 11.35 -3.03
N VAL A 94 2.64 10.30 -3.20
CA VAL A 94 2.22 8.91 -3.11
C VAL A 94 3.04 8.22 -2.03
N THR A 95 2.37 7.71 -1.00
CA THR A 95 3.01 6.91 0.05
C THR A 95 2.62 5.45 -0.12
N THR A 96 3.61 4.59 -0.29
CA THR A 96 3.46 3.13 -0.40
C THR A 96 4.11 2.42 0.76
N HIS A 97 3.32 1.72 1.56
CA HIS A 97 3.79 0.74 2.52
C HIS A 97 3.93 -0.60 1.82
N ARG A 98 5.14 -1.17 1.78
CA ARG A 98 5.43 -2.47 1.15
C ARG A 98 5.93 -3.45 2.21
N TYR A 99 5.37 -4.66 2.20
CA TYR A 99 5.70 -5.72 3.13
C TYR A 99 6.35 -6.89 2.40
N HIS A 100 7.47 -7.36 2.94
CA HIS A 100 8.14 -8.56 2.46
C HIS A 100 8.72 -9.35 3.65
N ALA A 101 8.29 -10.60 3.82
CA ALA A 101 8.67 -11.45 4.95
C ALA A 101 8.44 -10.76 6.31
N GLY A 102 7.33 -10.03 6.44
CA GLY A 102 6.98 -9.29 7.66
C GLY A 102 7.72 -7.97 7.88
N HIS A 103 8.68 -7.63 7.01
CA HIS A 103 9.41 -6.36 7.07
C HIS A 103 8.72 -5.30 6.22
N GLU A 104 8.53 -4.12 6.81
CA GLU A 104 7.93 -2.97 6.16
C GLU A 104 8.99 -2.04 5.58
N LEU A 105 8.75 -1.60 4.35
CA LEU A 105 9.48 -0.55 3.66
C LEU A 105 8.48 0.50 3.22
N VAL A 106 8.73 1.76 3.58
CA VAL A 106 7.86 2.88 3.22
C VAL A 106 8.52 3.65 2.09
N ILE A 107 7.80 3.85 1.00
CA ILE A 107 8.24 4.65 -0.15
C ILE A 107 7.33 5.87 -0.21
N GLU A 108 7.89 7.06 -0.10
CA GLU A 108 7.19 8.30 -0.39
C GLU A 108 7.72 8.88 -1.69
N GLU A 109 6.84 9.04 -2.67
CA GLU A 109 7.14 9.60 -3.98
C GLU A 109 6.45 10.95 -4.10
N ARG A 110 7.16 11.96 -4.62
CA ARG A 110 6.62 13.30 -4.85
C ARG A 110 6.86 13.72 -6.29
N MET A 111 5.79 14.13 -6.96
CA MET A 111 5.81 14.57 -8.35
C MET A 111 5.30 16.00 -8.44
N ARG A 112 6.09 16.89 -9.04
CA ARG A 112 5.77 18.32 -9.17
C ARG A 112 6.20 18.86 -10.52
N LEU A 113 5.32 19.61 -11.19
CA LEU A 113 5.69 20.38 -12.38
C LEU A 113 6.51 21.61 -11.99
N VAL A 114 7.57 21.88 -12.73
CA VAL A 114 8.45 23.05 -12.54
C VAL A 114 8.46 23.90 -13.82
N ASP A 115 8.84 25.17 -13.67
CA ASP A 115 9.02 26.13 -14.78
C ASP A 115 7.80 26.25 -15.71
N GLY A 116 6.60 26.41 -15.14
CA GLY A 116 5.36 26.60 -15.91
C GLY A 116 4.92 25.38 -16.72
N GLY A 117 5.46 24.19 -16.41
CA GLY A 117 5.16 22.94 -17.10
C GLY A 117 6.26 22.47 -18.05
N GLY A 118 7.38 23.18 -18.15
CA GLY A 118 8.54 22.76 -18.95
C GLY A 118 9.37 21.64 -18.30
N GLY A 119 9.23 21.42 -16.99
CA GLY A 119 9.93 20.34 -16.29
C GLY A 119 9.03 19.56 -15.33
N LEU A 120 9.41 18.32 -15.05
CA LEU A 120 8.80 17.46 -14.04
C LEU A 120 9.87 17.04 -13.03
N THR A 121 9.73 17.43 -11.78
CA THR A 121 10.57 16.93 -10.68
C THR A 121 9.89 15.72 -10.05
N TYR A 122 10.62 14.61 -9.99
CA TYR A 122 10.29 13.43 -9.22
C TYR A 122 11.30 13.29 -8.09
N SER A 123 10.82 13.11 -6.86
CA SER A 123 11.65 12.67 -5.75
C SER A 123 11.05 11.45 -5.09
N HIS A 124 11.92 10.62 -4.52
CA HIS A 124 11.48 9.58 -3.60
C HIS A 124 12.32 9.52 -2.34
N CYS A 125 11.69 9.07 -1.26
CA CYS A 125 12.30 8.69 0.00
C CYS A 125 11.91 7.24 0.27
N VAL A 126 12.90 6.37 0.45
CA VAL A 126 12.70 4.98 0.85
C VAL A 126 13.16 4.82 2.29
N THR A 127 12.24 4.56 3.20
CA THR A 127 12.52 4.24 4.61
C THR A 127 12.45 2.73 4.82
N GLY A 128 13.60 2.14 5.18
CA GLY A 128 13.70 0.72 5.52
C GLY A 128 13.25 0.41 6.96
N PRO A 129 13.18 -0.88 7.33
CA PRO A 129 12.74 -1.33 8.66
C PRO A 129 13.54 -0.73 9.82
N ASP A 130 14.83 -0.50 9.60
CA ASP A 130 15.76 0.06 10.59
C ASP A 130 15.80 1.60 10.58
N ALA A 131 14.76 2.24 10.02
CA ALA A 131 14.66 3.69 9.80
C ALA A 131 15.79 4.29 8.92
N THR A 132 16.52 3.45 8.18
CA THR A 132 17.48 3.91 7.18
C THR A 132 16.72 4.54 6.01
N ASN A 133 17.16 5.71 5.56
CA ASN A 133 16.52 6.46 4.47
C ASN A 133 17.44 6.56 3.26
N ASP A 134 16.93 6.21 2.07
CA ASP A 134 17.53 6.57 0.78
C ASP A 134 16.67 7.64 0.11
N ASN A 135 17.28 8.77 -0.25
CA ASN A 135 16.59 9.90 -0.85
C ASN A 135 17.18 10.19 -2.22
N ARG A 136 16.33 10.29 -3.24
CA ARG A 136 16.74 10.68 -4.59
C ARG A 136 15.78 11.67 -5.18
N GLN A 137 16.32 12.53 -6.03
CA GLN A 137 15.56 13.48 -6.82
C GLN A 137 16.12 13.52 -8.23
N ILE A 138 15.22 13.59 -9.19
CA ILE A 138 15.54 13.77 -10.61
C ILE A 138 14.55 14.76 -11.21
N THR A 139 15.04 15.59 -12.12
CA THR A 139 14.21 16.51 -12.90
C THR A 139 14.31 16.11 -14.35
N PHE A 140 13.14 15.93 -14.97
CA PHE A 140 13.00 15.63 -16.38
C PHE A 140 12.57 16.89 -17.11
N ASP A 141 13.16 17.14 -18.28
CA ASP A 141 12.61 18.06 -19.25
C ASP A 141 11.38 17.41 -19.90
N VAL A 142 10.26 18.12 -19.90
CA VAL A 142 8.98 17.65 -20.47
C VAL A 142 8.41 18.66 -21.48
N SER A 143 9.23 19.60 -21.93
CA SER A 143 8.90 20.55 -23.01
C SER A 143 8.90 19.86 -24.38
N GLY A 144 7.85 19.06 -24.63
CA GLY A 144 7.56 18.46 -25.94
C GLY A 144 6.95 19.45 -26.93
#